data_AF-A0A832CKX8-F1
#
_entry.id   AF-A0A832CKX8-F1
#
_cell.length_a   1.000
_cell.length_b   1.000
_cell.length_c   1.000
_cell.angle_alpha   90.00
_cell.angle_beta   90.00
_cell.angle_gamma   90.00
#
_symmetry.space_group_name_H-M   'P 1'
#
loop_
_entity.id
_entity.type
_entity.pdbx_description
1 polymer ?
#
loop_
_entity_poly.entity_id
_entity_poly.type
_entity_poly.pdbx_seq_one_letter_code
_entity_poly.pdbx_strand_id
1 'polypeptide(L)'
;MHAATRTHGALDVTWRRERGVTAASKAAALRRPSSVEALSPAARCVRYLPECRTKGWDMPLLVACLMLAALGLGGTLHATANEELSAAQAAPASPPDAAGGETELVLLPQAFALTFPLAQQQLVLEWRRDGHFVGEAQGEIQWQSSEPRVVEVADGLAVPRGNGEAVITARLGEREAQARVTVSGYERAFAWSFRNHVESVLAKAGCSSGACHGAQAGKNGFKLSLRGYDPEADYLAITRQARGRRVVPGDPGRSLLLTKPSGAVAHRGGLRFRPGSREYQVVAEWIAAGTPPPRSDDPRLEHLEMVPAAVILGKGAQQQFLVLAHFTDGHVEDVTRWAKYTSANESVATVGEEGRVSVMGHGEGAITAWYASQVVTATVSVPYEQAVSPDAYDALPVHNFIDELVLARLRALNLPPSPTAADHEFLRRAYIDTIGMLPTADEARAFLEDPSP
;
A
#
# COMPACT_ATOMS: atom_id res chain seq x y z
N MET A 1 56.51 5.70 30.98
CA MET A 1 56.63 7.18 31.00
C MET A 1 55.45 7.75 30.22
N HIS A 2 54.59 8.48 30.94
CA HIS A 2 53.43 9.33 30.54
C HIS A 2 52.57 8.86 29.34
N ALA A 3 51.31 8.40 29.45
CA ALA A 3 50.17 8.75 30.31
C ALA A 3 49.87 10.26 30.34
N ALA A 4 48.99 10.71 29.42
CA ALA A 4 48.33 12.02 29.48
C ALA A 4 46.81 11.81 29.32
N THR A 5 46.17 11.72 30.47
CA THR A 5 44.75 11.94 30.71
C THR A 5 44.36 13.35 30.28
N ARG A 6 43.27 13.49 29.51
CA ARG A 6 42.50 14.75 29.45
C ARG A 6 41.09 14.53 29.96
N THR A 7 40.80 15.35 30.94
CA THR A 7 39.64 15.43 31.80
C THR A 7 38.44 16.06 31.11
N HIS A 8 37.27 15.78 31.70
CA HIS A 8 35.96 16.32 31.38
C HIS A 8 35.96 17.85 31.27
N GLY A 9 35.28 18.37 30.23
CA GLY A 9 34.78 19.73 30.17
C GLY A 9 33.27 19.67 29.99
N ALA A 10 32.53 19.72 31.10
CA ALA A 10 31.11 20.01 31.09
C ALA A 10 30.94 21.47 30.62
N LEU A 11 30.26 21.67 29.50
CA LEU A 11 29.81 23.00 29.09
C LEU A 11 28.51 23.30 29.85
N ASP A 12 28.67 23.93 31.01
CA ASP A 12 27.61 24.68 31.69
C ASP A 12 27.26 25.89 30.81
N VAL A 13 26.17 25.79 30.04
CA VAL A 13 25.54 26.95 29.42
C VAL A 13 24.51 27.51 30.40
N THR A 14 24.98 28.38 31.29
CA THR A 14 24.11 29.24 32.10
C THR A 14 23.37 30.21 31.18
N TRP A 15 22.08 29.99 30.96
CA TRP A 15 21.20 30.96 30.30
C TRP A 15 21.00 32.18 31.22
N ARG A 16 21.71 33.25 30.88
CA ARG A 16 21.46 34.60 31.42
C ARG A 16 20.12 35.08 30.87
N ARG A 17 19.13 35.31 31.74
CA ARG A 17 17.86 35.96 31.39
C ARG A 17 18.13 37.41 30.98
N GLU A 18 18.23 37.65 29.67
CA GLU A 18 17.99 38.97 29.10
C GLU A 18 16.59 39.01 28.49
N ARG A 19 15.85 40.06 28.87
CA ARG A 19 14.45 40.26 28.51
C ARG A 19 14.38 40.65 27.03
N GLY A 20 13.80 39.78 26.22
CA GLY A 20 13.39 40.07 24.85
C GLY A 20 11.99 39.49 24.65
N VAL A 21 11.00 40.36 24.59
CA VAL A 21 9.60 40.03 24.32
C VAL A 21 9.46 39.77 22.82
N THR A 22 9.11 38.55 22.41
CA THR A 22 8.34 38.26 21.19
C THR A 22 7.96 36.77 21.13
N ALA A 23 6.72 36.49 20.70
CA ALA A 23 6.11 35.19 20.43
C ALA A 23 5.63 34.34 21.63
N ALA A 24 4.68 34.88 22.40
CA ALA A 24 3.76 34.09 23.22
C ALA A 24 2.46 34.85 23.46
N SER A 25 1.62 35.01 22.43
CA SER A 25 0.29 35.60 22.59
C SER A 25 -0.68 35.10 21.52
N LYS A 26 -1.19 33.88 21.69
CA LYS A 26 -2.54 33.41 21.28
C LYS A 26 -2.82 31.94 21.65
N ALA A 27 -2.21 31.44 22.74
CA ALA A 27 -2.47 30.08 23.26
C ALA A 27 -2.56 30.07 24.79
N ALA A 28 -3.50 30.82 25.35
CA ALA A 28 -3.79 30.76 26.78
C ALA A 28 -5.27 31.10 27.07
N ALA A 29 -6.19 30.36 26.45
CA ALA A 29 -7.61 30.41 26.81
C ALA A 29 -8.28 29.03 26.64
N LEU A 30 -7.77 28.02 27.33
CA LEU A 30 -8.48 26.75 27.53
C LEU A 30 -8.53 26.46 29.03
N ARG A 31 -9.47 27.10 29.74
CA ARG A 31 -9.85 26.68 31.09
C ARG A 31 -10.89 25.56 30.97
N ARG A 32 -10.58 24.38 31.49
CA ARG A 32 -11.52 23.25 31.60
C ARG A 32 -12.68 23.62 32.53
N PRO A 33 -13.95 23.42 32.14
CA PRO A 33 -15.03 23.37 33.12
C PRO A 33 -14.99 22.04 33.87
N SER A 34 -15.00 22.13 35.20
CA SER A 34 -15.24 21.02 36.13
C SER A 34 -16.72 20.64 36.11
N SER A 35 -16.99 19.33 36.13
CA SER A 35 -18.29 18.64 36.18
C SER A 35 -19.11 18.55 34.88
N VAL A 36 -19.06 17.37 34.24
CA VAL A 36 -20.09 16.88 33.33
C VAL A 36 -20.41 15.43 33.75
N GLU A 37 -21.62 15.19 34.21
CA GLU A 37 -22.17 13.86 34.45
C GLU A 37 -22.35 13.11 33.13
N ALA A 38 -21.93 11.84 33.09
CA ALA A 38 -22.01 10.99 31.91
C ALA A 38 -23.42 10.38 31.76
N LEU A 39 -24.09 10.67 30.64
CA LEU A 39 -25.29 9.94 30.18
C LEU A 39 -24.90 8.89 29.12
N SER A 40 -25.57 7.73 29.15
CA SER A 40 -25.24 6.56 28.33
C SER A 40 -25.70 6.67 26.86
N PRO A 41 -25.10 5.89 25.93
CA PRO A 41 -25.35 6.00 24.48
C PRO A 41 -26.79 5.70 24.03
N ALA A 42 -27.57 4.95 24.83
CA ALA A 42 -28.95 4.58 24.48
C ALA A 42 -29.95 5.75 24.64
N ALA A 43 -29.60 6.80 25.39
CA ALA A 43 -30.48 7.95 25.61
C ALA A 43 -30.41 9.02 24.49
N ARG A 44 -29.47 8.91 23.54
CA ARG A 44 -29.33 9.87 22.42
C ARG A 44 -30.16 9.54 21.17
N CYS A 45 -30.72 8.34 21.06
CA CYS A 45 -31.46 7.92 19.84
C CYS A 45 -32.96 8.27 19.82
N VAL A 46 -33.56 8.82 20.89
CA VAL A 46 -35.02 9.01 20.98
C VAL A 46 -35.47 10.47 20.84
N ARG A 47 -34.57 11.42 20.54
CA ARG A 47 -34.90 12.86 20.48
C ARG A 47 -34.92 13.53 19.10
N TYR A 48 -34.78 12.80 17.99
CA TYR A 48 -34.79 13.38 16.63
C TYR A 48 -35.78 12.71 15.66
N LEU A 49 -36.92 12.22 16.18
CA LEU A 49 -38.01 11.68 15.36
C LEU A 49 -39.11 12.66 14.89
N PRO A 50 -39.19 13.96 15.27
CA PRO A 50 -40.25 14.83 14.72
C PRO A 50 -39.93 15.58 13.41
N GLU A 51 -38.69 15.59 12.89
CA GLU A 51 -38.31 16.51 11.78
C GLU A 51 -38.21 15.88 10.37
N CYS A 52 -38.46 14.58 10.22
CA CYS A 52 -38.44 13.92 8.90
C CYS A 52 -39.78 13.98 8.12
N ARG A 53 -40.76 14.80 8.54
CA ARG A 53 -42.08 14.91 7.87
C ARG A 53 -42.23 16.05 6.85
N THR A 54 -41.19 16.83 6.57
CA THR A 54 -41.32 18.03 5.71
C THR A 54 -40.53 18.02 4.40
N LYS A 55 -39.88 16.91 4.02
CA LYS A 55 -39.20 16.80 2.71
C LYS A 55 -39.61 15.51 2.01
N GLY A 56 -40.73 15.58 1.27
CA GLY A 56 -41.44 14.45 0.66
C GLY A 56 -40.58 13.46 -0.13
N TRP A 57 -40.34 12.29 0.47
CA TRP A 57 -39.75 11.12 -0.18
C TRP A 57 -40.80 10.01 -0.20
N ASP A 58 -41.06 9.48 -1.39
CA ASP A 58 -42.04 8.42 -1.64
C ASP A 58 -41.64 7.11 -0.96
N MET A 59 -42.54 6.60 -0.11
CA MET A 59 -42.40 5.39 0.70
C MET A 59 -43.15 4.19 0.07
N PRO A 60 -42.55 3.45 -0.90
CA PRO A 60 -42.96 2.05 -1.05
C PRO A 60 -41.83 1.03 -1.21
N LEU A 61 -40.55 1.41 -1.31
CA LEU A 61 -39.46 0.43 -1.51
C LEU A 61 -38.84 -0.14 -0.23
N LEU A 62 -38.95 0.56 0.91
CA LEU A 62 -38.39 0.09 2.19
C LEU A 62 -39.26 -0.94 2.92
N VAL A 63 -40.56 -0.99 2.62
CA VAL A 63 -41.50 -1.96 3.25
C VAL A 63 -41.50 -3.30 2.51
N ALA A 64 -41.16 -3.32 1.22
CA ALA A 64 -41.08 -4.55 0.43
C ALA A 64 -39.86 -5.43 0.79
N CYS A 65 -38.74 -4.85 1.19
CA CYS A 65 -37.53 -5.61 1.57
C CYS A 65 -37.61 -6.25 2.97
N LEU A 66 -38.47 -5.74 3.86
CA LEU A 66 -38.62 -6.26 5.23
C LEU A 66 -39.62 -7.42 5.35
N MET A 67 -40.44 -7.69 4.33
CA MET A 67 -41.43 -8.79 4.33
C MET A 67 -40.97 -10.07 3.62
N LEU A 68 -39.94 -10.01 2.77
CA LEU A 68 -39.42 -11.20 2.04
C LEU A 68 -38.38 -12.01 2.83
N ALA A 69 -37.96 -11.56 4.01
CA ALA A 69 -37.03 -12.29 4.88
C ALA A 69 -37.71 -13.29 5.84
N ALA A 70 -39.04 -13.45 5.80
CA ALA A 70 -39.79 -14.28 6.76
C ALA A 70 -40.37 -15.60 6.20
N LEU A 71 -40.24 -15.91 4.90
CA LEU A 71 -40.77 -17.14 4.31
C LEU A 71 -39.73 -17.79 3.39
N GLY A 72 -38.90 -18.67 3.97
CA GLY A 72 -37.82 -19.36 3.26
C GLY A 72 -38.30 -20.39 2.23
N LEU A 73 -38.56 -19.95 1.00
CA LEU A 73 -38.80 -20.78 -0.19
C LEU A 73 -38.36 -20.02 -1.47
N GLY A 74 -37.59 -20.69 -2.33
CA GLY A 74 -37.21 -20.26 -3.69
C GLY A 74 -35.72 -19.93 -3.80
N GLY A 75 -34.88 -20.66 -4.53
CA GLY A 75 -35.12 -21.31 -5.82
C GLY A 75 -34.41 -20.49 -6.89
N THR A 76 -33.32 -21.05 -7.41
CA THR A 76 -32.35 -20.45 -8.33
C THR A 76 -32.96 -19.91 -9.62
N LEU A 77 -32.94 -18.59 -9.78
CA LEU A 77 -32.98 -17.87 -11.05
C LEU A 77 -32.22 -16.56 -10.80
N HIS A 78 -30.97 -16.45 -11.25
CA HIS A 78 -30.24 -15.22 -11.61
C HIS A 78 -28.77 -15.60 -11.88
N ALA A 79 -28.53 -16.18 -13.06
CA ALA A 79 -27.21 -16.42 -13.60
C ALA A 79 -27.26 -16.15 -15.11
N THR A 80 -27.43 -14.88 -15.49
CA THR A 80 -27.11 -14.30 -16.82
C THR A 80 -27.34 -12.78 -16.73
N ALA A 81 -26.52 -12.07 -15.95
CA ALA A 81 -26.55 -10.59 -15.95
C ALA A 81 -25.21 -9.94 -15.55
N ASN A 82 -24.13 -10.72 -15.36
CA ASN A 82 -22.83 -10.19 -14.92
C ASN A 82 -21.68 -10.36 -15.93
N GLU A 83 -21.96 -10.81 -17.16
CA GLU A 83 -20.93 -10.96 -18.21
C GLU A 83 -20.95 -9.84 -19.28
N GLU A 84 -21.96 -8.97 -19.32
CA GLU A 84 -22.05 -7.89 -20.33
C GLU A 84 -21.76 -6.46 -19.83
N LEU A 85 -21.44 -6.28 -18.53
CA LEU A 85 -21.05 -4.97 -17.99
C LEU A 85 -19.53 -4.77 -17.83
N SER A 86 -18.71 -5.70 -18.34
CA SER A 86 -17.25 -5.61 -18.36
C SER A 86 -16.66 -5.15 -19.70
N ALA A 87 -17.50 -4.82 -20.70
CA ALA A 87 -17.05 -4.45 -22.04
C ALA A 87 -17.48 -3.01 -22.40
N ALA A 88 -17.12 -2.04 -21.55
CA ALA A 88 -16.97 -0.67 -21.99
C ALA A 88 -15.47 -0.36 -21.93
N GLN A 89 -14.79 -0.60 -23.06
CA GLN A 89 -13.43 -0.13 -23.29
C GLN A 89 -13.40 1.38 -23.05
N ALA A 90 -12.83 1.79 -21.92
CA ALA A 90 -12.32 3.14 -21.80
C ALA A 90 -11.26 3.30 -22.89
N ALA A 91 -11.49 4.23 -23.82
CA ALA A 91 -10.47 4.64 -24.77
C ALA A 91 -9.19 4.97 -23.99
N PRO A 92 -7.99 4.57 -24.46
CA PRO A 92 -6.76 4.87 -23.76
C PRO A 92 -6.64 6.39 -23.62
N ALA A 93 -6.46 6.86 -22.39
CA ALA A 93 -6.03 8.23 -22.16
C ALA A 93 -4.68 8.36 -22.88
N SER A 94 -4.69 9.09 -24.01
CA SER A 94 -3.44 9.54 -24.60
C SER A 94 -2.71 10.37 -23.54
N PRO A 95 -1.37 10.29 -23.43
CA PRO A 95 -0.64 11.17 -22.54
C PRO A 95 -1.05 12.62 -22.86
N PRO A 96 -1.14 13.52 -21.87
CA PRO A 96 -1.43 14.92 -22.14
C PRO A 96 -0.36 15.45 -23.10
N ASP A 97 -0.80 15.67 -24.34
CA ASP A 97 -0.05 16.33 -25.40
C ASP A 97 -0.08 17.82 -25.08
N ALA A 98 0.91 18.28 -24.33
CA ALA A 98 1.35 19.66 -24.30
C ALA A 98 2.80 19.75 -23.75
N ALA A 99 3.68 20.36 -24.56
CA ALA A 99 4.99 20.92 -24.25
C ALA A 99 6.18 19.97 -23.97
N GLY A 100 6.98 19.71 -25.02
CA GLY A 100 8.43 19.97 -25.05
C GLY A 100 9.41 19.18 -24.16
N GLY A 101 8.95 18.29 -23.28
CA GLY A 101 9.82 17.50 -22.41
C GLY A 101 10.45 16.29 -23.10
N GLU A 102 11.70 15.95 -22.73
CA GLU A 102 12.35 14.72 -23.20
C GLU A 102 11.55 13.54 -22.66
N THR A 103 10.93 12.79 -23.59
CA THR A 103 10.12 11.61 -23.27
C THR A 103 10.86 10.38 -23.75
N GLU A 104 11.18 9.49 -22.81
CA GLU A 104 11.92 8.25 -23.06
C GLU A 104 11.18 7.04 -22.51
N LEU A 105 11.51 5.86 -23.06
CA LEU A 105 11.09 4.58 -22.51
C LEU A 105 12.14 4.09 -21.51
N VAL A 106 11.68 3.58 -20.38
CA VAL A 106 12.54 3.02 -19.34
C VAL A 106 12.01 1.65 -18.96
N LEU A 107 12.87 0.63 -18.97
CA LEU A 107 12.53 -0.71 -18.50
C LEU A 107 12.89 -0.84 -17.02
N LEU A 108 11.91 -1.16 -16.18
CA LEU A 108 12.08 -1.29 -14.73
C LEU A 108 11.96 -2.75 -14.27
N PRO A 109 12.82 -3.21 -13.34
CA PRO A 109 14.09 -2.59 -12.95
C PRO A 109 15.12 -2.59 -14.11
N GLN A 110 15.98 -1.55 -14.18
CA GLN A 110 17.01 -1.43 -15.24
C GLN A 110 18.17 -2.40 -15.06
N ALA A 111 18.36 -2.92 -13.85
CA ALA A 111 19.30 -3.98 -13.56
C ALA A 111 18.75 -4.84 -12.42
N PHE A 112 18.88 -6.15 -12.52
CA PHE A 112 18.42 -7.07 -11.48
C PHE A 112 19.21 -8.39 -11.51
N ALA A 113 19.12 -9.14 -10.42
CA ALA A 113 19.73 -10.45 -10.30
C ALA A 113 18.65 -11.51 -10.10
N LEU A 114 18.77 -12.62 -10.82
CA LEU A 114 17.97 -13.83 -10.58
C LEU A 114 18.87 -14.83 -9.87
N THR A 115 18.74 -14.87 -8.55
CA THR A 115 19.43 -15.86 -7.71
C THR A 115 18.53 -17.08 -7.64
N PHE A 116 19.05 -18.32 -7.74
CA PHE A 116 18.31 -19.60 -7.68
C PHE A 116 17.32 -19.92 -8.85
N PRO A 117 17.08 -21.22 -9.16
CA PRO A 117 16.34 -21.61 -10.36
C PRO A 117 14.85 -21.26 -10.40
N LEU A 118 14.24 -20.94 -9.26
CA LEU A 118 12.84 -20.54 -9.17
C LEU A 118 12.62 -19.02 -9.06
N ALA A 119 13.69 -18.23 -9.14
CA ALA A 119 13.56 -16.78 -9.17
C ALA A 119 12.85 -16.33 -10.44
N GLN A 120 12.21 -15.17 -10.32
CA GLN A 120 11.53 -14.52 -11.42
C GLN A 120 11.53 -13.03 -11.14
N GLN A 121 11.50 -12.24 -12.19
CA GLN A 121 11.39 -10.79 -12.11
C GLN A 121 10.32 -10.34 -13.08
N GLN A 122 9.31 -9.64 -12.59
CA GLN A 122 8.39 -8.88 -13.43
C GLN A 122 9.08 -7.59 -13.86
N LEU A 123 8.90 -7.22 -15.11
CA LEU A 123 9.43 -6.04 -15.76
C LEU A 123 8.27 -5.15 -16.19
N VAL A 124 8.42 -3.86 -15.99
CA VAL A 124 7.43 -2.85 -16.40
C VAL A 124 8.12 -1.85 -17.31
N LEU A 125 7.55 -1.64 -18.50
CA LEU A 125 8.02 -0.63 -19.45
C LEU A 125 7.29 0.67 -19.15
N GLU A 126 8.02 1.72 -18.82
CA GLU A 126 7.48 3.01 -18.38
C GLU A 126 7.81 4.13 -19.35
N TRP A 127 6.90 5.10 -19.46
CA TRP A 127 7.23 6.41 -20.00
C TRP A 127 7.80 7.29 -18.90
N ARG A 128 8.97 7.88 -19.16
CA ARG A 128 9.55 8.93 -18.31
C ARG A 128 9.59 10.24 -19.07
N ARG A 129 9.07 11.31 -18.45
CA ARG A 129 9.08 12.68 -18.97
C ARG A 129 9.64 13.60 -17.90
N ASP A 130 10.68 14.38 -18.25
CA ASP A 130 11.32 15.34 -17.34
C ASP A 130 11.67 14.73 -15.97
N GLY A 131 12.21 13.51 -15.98
CA GLY A 131 12.59 12.75 -14.79
C GLY A 131 11.45 12.08 -14.02
N HIS A 132 10.18 12.28 -14.41
CA HIS A 132 9.01 11.70 -13.75
C HIS A 132 8.42 10.56 -14.58
N PHE A 133 8.01 9.48 -13.91
CA PHE A 133 7.25 8.42 -14.56
C PHE A 133 5.82 8.89 -14.82
N VAL A 134 5.40 8.83 -16.08
CA VAL A 134 4.09 9.32 -16.54
C VAL A 134 3.14 8.20 -16.98
N GLY A 135 3.52 6.96 -16.71
CA GLY A 135 2.68 5.77 -16.81
C GLY A 135 3.31 4.63 -17.59
N GLU A 136 2.80 3.43 -17.30
CA GLU A 136 3.11 2.18 -17.99
C GLU A 136 2.84 2.31 -19.50
N ALA A 137 3.79 1.86 -20.31
CA ALA A 137 3.70 1.90 -21.75
C ALA A 137 2.62 0.92 -22.25
N GLN A 138 1.71 1.42 -23.08
CA GLN A 138 0.59 0.64 -23.61
C GLN A 138 0.86 0.20 -25.05
N GLY A 139 0.37 -0.99 -25.41
CA GLY A 139 0.47 -1.55 -26.76
C GLY A 139 1.15 -2.93 -26.78
N GLU A 140 1.43 -3.43 -27.97
CA GLU A 140 2.14 -4.69 -28.16
C GLU A 140 3.64 -4.46 -27.94
N ILE A 141 4.16 -4.97 -26.82
CA ILE A 141 5.57 -4.89 -26.46
C ILE A 141 6.27 -6.18 -26.90
N GLN A 142 7.31 -6.04 -27.71
CA GLN A 142 8.15 -7.16 -28.11
C GLN A 142 9.28 -7.35 -27.10
N TRP A 143 9.40 -8.57 -26.56
CA TRP A 143 10.40 -8.93 -25.57
C TRP A 143 11.50 -9.78 -26.18
N GLN A 144 12.76 -9.42 -25.92
CA GLN A 144 13.92 -10.16 -26.41
C GLN A 144 14.98 -10.30 -25.32
N SER A 145 15.52 -11.51 -25.16
CA SER A 145 16.73 -11.78 -24.38
C SER A 145 17.92 -11.89 -25.32
N SER A 146 19.05 -11.26 -24.97
CA SER A 146 20.31 -11.44 -25.70
C SER A 146 20.88 -12.86 -25.55
N GLU A 147 20.56 -13.54 -24.45
CA GLU A 147 21.04 -14.90 -24.15
C GLU A 147 19.88 -15.76 -23.58
N PRO A 148 19.01 -16.33 -24.43
CA PRO A 148 17.86 -17.13 -23.99
C PRO A 148 18.22 -18.36 -23.15
N ARG A 149 19.45 -18.86 -23.27
CA ARG A 149 19.97 -19.97 -22.44
C ARG A 149 20.29 -19.54 -21.01
N VAL A 150 20.47 -18.24 -20.77
CA VAL A 150 20.70 -17.65 -19.44
C VAL A 150 19.36 -17.23 -18.84
N VAL A 151 18.55 -16.50 -19.61
CA VAL A 151 17.27 -15.95 -19.16
C VAL A 151 16.28 -15.92 -20.32
N GLU A 152 15.07 -16.41 -20.06
CA GLU A 152 13.93 -16.24 -20.95
C GLU A 152 13.06 -15.08 -20.44
N VAL A 153 12.45 -14.36 -21.37
CA VAL A 153 11.51 -13.28 -21.07
C VAL A 153 10.27 -13.42 -21.96
N ALA A 154 9.10 -13.37 -21.36
CA ALA A 154 7.82 -13.37 -22.05
C ALA A 154 6.82 -12.53 -21.25
N ASP A 155 6.08 -11.65 -21.92
CA ASP A 155 5.03 -10.81 -21.31
C ASP A 155 5.52 -10.05 -20.06
N GLY A 156 6.75 -9.52 -20.13
CA GLY A 156 7.38 -8.82 -19.01
C GLY A 156 7.83 -9.70 -17.86
N LEU A 157 7.75 -11.02 -17.94
CA LEU A 157 8.26 -11.93 -16.91
C LEU A 157 9.60 -12.54 -17.33
N ALA A 158 10.67 -12.20 -16.61
CA ALA A 158 12.00 -12.80 -16.78
C ALA A 158 12.17 -14.01 -15.85
N VAL A 159 12.62 -15.13 -16.39
CA VAL A 159 12.81 -16.40 -15.67
C VAL A 159 14.17 -17.01 -16.06
N PRO A 160 14.98 -17.50 -15.10
CA PRO A 160 16.31 -18.01 -15.40
C PRO A 160 16.26 -19.37 -16.13
N ARG A 161 17.29 -19.63 -16.93
CA ARG A 161 17.53 -20.88 -17.69
C ARG A 161 18.96 -21.42 -17.52
N GLY A 162 19.88 -20.59 -17.04
CA GLY A 162 21.27 -20.94 -16.79
C GLY A 162 22.01 -19.77 -16.14
N ASN A 163 23.16 -20.04 -15.52
CA ASN A 163 23.99 -18.97 -14.96
C ASN A 163 24.61 -18.11 -16.07
N GLY A 164 24.76 -16.81 -15.85
CA GLY A 164 25.40 -15.89 -16.79
C GLY A 164 24.87 -14.47 -16.70
N GLU A 165 25.24 -13.66 -17.69
CA GLU A 165 24.74 -12.29 -17.85
C GLU A 165 23.97 -12.20 -19.18
N ALA A 166 22.93 -11.37 -19.21
CA ALA A 166 22.18 -11.08 -20.42
C ALA A 166 21.62 -9.65 -20.37
N VAL A 167 21.15 -9.19 -21.52
CA VAL A 167 20.37 -7.96 -21.67
C VAL A 167 18.98 -8.34 -22.16
N ILE A 168 17.96 -7.87 -21.44
CA ILE A 168 16.57 -7.93 -21.89
C ILE A 168 16.23 -6.61 -22.56
N THR A 169 15.66 -6.68 -23.76
CA THR A 169 15.17 -5.54 -24.52
C THR A 169 13.65 -5.61 -24.65
N ALA A 170 12.98 -4.53 -24.31
CA ALA A 170 11.56 -4.32 -24.56
C ALA A 170 11.39 -3.27 -25.67
N ARG A 171 10.71 -3.63 -26.77
CA ARG A 171 10.46 -2.74 -27.90
C ARG A 171 8.98 -2.39 -28.01
N LEU A 172 8.69 -1.10 -28.18
CA LEU A 172 7.37 -0.57 -28.47
C LEU A 172 7.46 0.32 -29.72
N GLY A 173 7.00 -0.21 -30.86
CA GLY A 173 7.21 0.42 -32.16
C GLY A 173 8.70 0.55 -32.49
N GLU A 174 9.16 1.78 -32.73
CA GLU A 174 10.56 2.07 -33.04
C GLU A 174 11.42 2.37 -31.80
N ARG A 175 10.81 2.48 -30.62
CA ARG A 175 11.51 2.80 -29.37
C ARG A 175 11.79 1.52 -28.60
N GLU A 176 12.92 1.50 -27.89
CA GLU A 176 13.31 0.39 -27.05
C GLU A 176 13.90 0.85 -25.73
N ALA A 177 13.82 -0.03 -24.73
CA ALA A 177 14.49 0.12 -23.45
C ALA A 177 15.08 -1.23 -23.02
N GLN A 178 16.14 -1.18 -22.23
CA GLN A 178 16.92 -2.35 -21.86
C GLN A 178 17.08 -2.50 -20.36
N ALA A 179 17.18 -3.75 -19.91
CA ALA A 179 17.52 -4.11 -18.54
C ALA A 179 18.66 -5.14 -18.53
N ARG A 180 19.65 -4.94 -17.66
CA ARG A 180 20.73 -5.91 -17.46
C ARG A 180 20.32 -6.95 -16.43
N VAL A 181 20.62 -8.21 -16.69
CA VAL A 181 20.31 -9.30 -15.76
C VAL A 181 21.52 -10.20 -15.56
N THR A 182 21.77 -10.53 -14.29
CA THR A 182 22.75 -11.54 -13.90
C THR A 182 22.02 -12.71 -13.26
N VAL A 183 22.21 -13.92 -13.78
CA VAL A 183 21.65 -15.16 -13.25
C VAL A 183 22.75 -15.92 -12.52
N SER A 184 22.49 -16.30 -11.27
CA SER A 184 23.44 -17.06 -10.46
C SER A 184 22.75 -18.12 -9.61
N GLY A 185 23.50 -19.16 -9.25
CA GLY A 185 22.99 -20.24 -8.42
C GLY A 185 21.88 -21.08 -9.06
N TYR A 186 21.72 -21.05 -10.38
CA TYR A 186 20.69 -21.79 -11.11
C TYR A 186 20.79 -23.32 -10.90
N GLU A 187 22.00 -23.83 -10.78
CA GLU A 187 22.27 -25.26 -10.57
C GLU A 187 22.12 -25.70 -9.11
N ARG A 188 21.94 -24.75 -8.18
CA ARG A 188 21.82 -25.07 -6.76
C ARG A 188 20.44 -25.66 -6.50
N ALA A 189 20.39 -26.70 -5.67
CA ALA A 189 19.12 -27.20 -5.14
C ALA A 189 18.40 -26.07 -4.40
N PHE A 190 17.18 -25.76 -4.84
CA PHE A 190 16.36 -24.74 -4.21
C PHE A 190 15.44 -25.38 -3.17
N ALA A 191 15.32 -24.72 -2.02
CA ALA A 191 14.38 -25.09 -0.97
C ALA A 191 13.65 -23.84 -0.48
N TRP A 192 12.33 -23.94 -0.36
CA TRP A 192 11.51 -22.89 0.20
C TRP A 192 11.88 -22.64 1.67
N SER A 193 12.39 -21.43 1.96
CA SER A 193 12.53 -20.95 3.34
C SER A 193 11.15 -20.73 3.97
N PHE A 194 10.96 -21.22 5.20
CA PHE A 194 9.74 -20.95 5.95
C PHE A 194 9.57 -19.45 6.21
N ARG A 195 10.65 -18.78 6.66
CA ARG A 195 10.67 -17.35 6.99
C ARG A 195 10.34 -16.48 5.79
N ASN A 196 11.05 -16.69 4.68
CA ASN A 196 10.97 -15.74 3.57
C ASN A 196 9.78 -16.05 2.63
N HIS A 197 9.41 -17.32 2.46
CA HIS A 197 8.40 -17.70 1.48
C HIS A 197 7.10 -18.21 2.11
N VAL A 198 7.15 -19.25 2.94
CA VAL A 198 5.93 -19.90 3.45
C VAL A 198 5.12 -18.95 4.32
N GLU A 199 5.77 -18.26 5.25
CA GLU A 199 5.12 -17.30 6.14
C GLU A 199 4.50 -16.13 5.36
N SER A 200 5.23 -15.57 4.40
CA SER A 200 4.76 -14.51 3.50
C SER A 200 3.54 -14.94 2.70
N VAL A 201 3.54 -16.15 2.14
CA VAL A 201 2.39 -16.73 1.42
C VAL A 201 1.17 -16.87 2.33
N LEU A 202 1.36 -17.36 3.56
CA LEU A 202 0.27 -17.48 4.54
C LEU A 202 -0.27 -16.11 4.97
N ALA A 203 0.61 -15.13 5.13
CA ALA A 203 0.23 -13.75 5.48
C ALA A 203 -0.53 -13.07 4.35
N LYS A 204 -0.05 -13.17 3.11
CA LYS A 204 -0.71 -12.67 1.89
C LYS A 204 -2.11 -13.24 1.73
N ALA A 205 -2.27 -14.55 1.93
CA ALA A 205 -3.56 -15.22 1.89
C ALA A 205 -4.50 -14.84 3.06
N GLY A 206 -4.01 -14.08 4.05
CA GLY A 206 -4.78 -13.63 5.21
C GLY A 206 -4.94 -14.68 6.31
N CYS A 207 -4.22 -15.81 6.24
CA CYS A 207 -4.27 -16.87 7.25
C CYS A 207 -3.85 -16.33 8.62
N SER A 208 -2.76 -15.56 8.67
CA SER A 208 -2.23 -14.90 9.87
C SER A 208 -2.82 -13.50 10.12
N SER A 209 -3.98 -13.17 9.55
CA SER A 209 -4.67 -11.90 9.84
C SER A 209 -5.36 -11.90 11.21
N GLY A 210 -5.57 -10.71 11.79
CA GLY A 210 -6.24 -10.54 13.08
C GLY A 210 -7.70 -11.03 13.13
N ALA A 211 -8.36 -11.14 11.97
CA ALA A 211 -9.69 -11.73 11.86
C ALA A 211 -9.67 -13.27 11.87
N CYS A 212 -8.51 -13.89 11.57
CA CYS A 212 -8.31 -15.32 11.36
C CYS A 212 -7.33 -15.91 12.40
N HIS A 213 -6.34 -16.70 11.98
CA HIS A 213 -5.42 -17.38 12.89
C HIS A 213 -4.40 -16.44 13.56
N GLY A 214 -4.22 -15.23 13.02
CA GLY A 214 -3.45 -14.15 13.65
C GLY A 214 -4.21 -13.38 14.74
N ALA A 215 -5.46 -13.77 15.06
CA ALA A 215 -6.17 -13.22 16.20
C ALA A 215 -5.42 -13.52 17.52
N GLN A 216 -5.59 -12.67 18.54
CA GLN A 216 -4.90 -12.85 19.83
C GLN A 216 -5.10 -14.24 20.44
N ALA A 217 -6.30 -14.83 20.29
CA ALA A 217 -6.63 -16.18 20.75
C ALA A 217 -6.45 -17.27 19.66
N GLY A 218 -6.08 -16.91 18.43
CA GLY A 218 -6.15 -17.78 17.26
C GLY A 218 -7.58 -18.21 16.91
N LYS A 219 -7.72 -19.30 16.15
CA LYS A 219 -9.01 -19.93 15.84
C LYS A 219 -8.92 -21.44 16.04
N ASN A 220 -9.88 -22.01 16.77
CA ASN A 220 -10.01 -23.46 17.00
C ASN A 220 -8.69 -24.13 17.47
N GLY A 221 -7.96 -23.49 18.40
CA GLY A 221 -6.69 -24.01 18.90
C GLY A 221 -5.53 -23.97 17.90
N PHE A 222 -5.63 -23.15 16.84
CA PHE A 222 -4.53 -22.82 15.93
C PHE A 222 -4.32 -21.31 15.93
N LYS A 223 -3.16 -20.88 16.41
CA LYS A 223 -2.74 -19.48 16.48
C LYS A 223 -1.45 -19.31 15.68
N LEU A 224 -1.44 -18.29 14.85
CA LEU A 224 -0.26 -17.75 14.19
C LEU A 224 0.01 -16.35 14.77
N SER A 225 1.23 -15.87 14.61
CA SER A 225 1.62 -14.50 14.87
C SER A 225 0.86 -13.58 13.91
N LEU A 226 0.63 -12.32 14.32
CA LEU A 226 -0.11 -11.39 13.48
C LEU A 226 0.74 -11.02 12.26
N ARG A 227 0.26 -11.35 11.06
CA ARG A 227 0.94 -11.11 9.77
C ARG A 227 2.32 -11.75 9.63
N GLY A 228 2.59 -12.86 10.33
CA GLY A 228 3.88 -13.56 10.21
C GLY A 228 5.04 -12.78 10.85
N TYR A 229 4.82 -12.33 12.09
CA TYR A 229 5.80 -11.57 12.87
C TYR A 229 6.81 -12.48 13.61
N ASP A 230 6.43 -13.71 13.93
CA ASP A 230 7.24 -14.68 14.69
C ASP A 230 7.32 -16.02 13.95
N PRO A 231 8.25 -16.14 12.97
CA PRO A 231 8.39 -17.34 12.16
C PRO A 231 8.73 -18.59 12.97
N GLU A 232 9.51 -18.45 14.03
CA GLU A 232 9.88 -19.55 14.91
C GLU A 232 8.66 -20.11 15.65
N ALA A 233 7.83 -19.25 16.25
CA ALA A 233 6.60 -19.68 16.90
C ALA A 233 5.58 -20.24 15.90
N ASP A 234 5.46 -19.62 14.72
CA ASP A 234 4.51 -20.03 13.68
C ASP A 234 4.89 -21.37 13.07
N TYR A 235 6.18 -21.62 12.86
CA TYR A 235 6.69 -22.93 12.45
C TYR A 235 6.30 -24.01 13.46
N LEU A 236 6.48 -23.78 14.76
CA LEU A 236 6.11 -24.74 15.80
C LEU A 236 4.59 -24.95 15.89
N ALA A 237 3.80 -23.88 15.72
CA ALA A 237 2.34 -23.96 15.70
C ALA A 237 1.83 -24.80 14.52
N ILE A 238 2.47 -24.67 13.36
CA ILE A 238 2.15 -25.44 12.17
C ILE A 238 2.61 -26.89 12.29
N THR A 239 3.86 -27.13 12.66
CA THR A 239 4.50 -28.44 12.50
C THR A 239 4.49 -29.33 13.75
N ARG A 240 4.31 -28.77 14.96
CA ARG A 240 4.44 -29.51 16.23
C ARG A 240 3.17 -29.51 17.07
N GLN A 241 2.47 -28.38 17.18
CA GLN A 241 1.27 -28.29 18.01
C GLN A 241 0.17 -29.26 17.55
N ALA A 242 -0.74 -29.60 18.47
CA ALA A 242 -1.80 -30.59 18.25
C ALA A 242 -1.27 -31.93 17.70
N ARG A 243 -0.10 -32.36 18.18
CA ARG A 243 0.59 -33.61 17.79
C ARG A 243 0.93 -33.67 16.30
N GLY A 244 1.30 -32.53 15.70
CA GLY A 244 1.75 -32.44 14.30
C GLY A 244 0.65 -32.66 13.24
N ARG A 245 -0.62 -32.74 13.63
CA ARG A 245 -1.73 -33.15 12.74
C ARG A 245 -2.00 -32.25 11.52
N ARG A 246 -1.32 -31.11 11.39
CA ARG A 246 -1.58 -30.12 10.34
C ARG A 246 -0.76 -30.36 9.07
N VAL A 247 0.33 -31.13 9.19
CA VAL A 247 1.25 -31.45 8.10
C VAL A 247 1.37 -32.96 7.98
N VAL A 248 1.32 -33.45 6.75
CA VAL A 248 1.53 -34.85 6.38
C VAL A 248 2.70 -34.88 5.37
N PRO A 249 3.96 -35.02 5.82
CA PRO A 249 5.12 -34.87 4.92
C PRO A 249 5.12 -35.84 3.74
N GLY A 250 4.73 -37.10 3.96
CA GLY A 250 4.70 -38.12 2.90
C GLY A 250 3.55 -37.96 1.89
N ASP A 251 2.59 -37.07 2.16
CA ASP A 251 1.50 -36.73 1.25
C ASP A 251 1.07 -35.27 1.51
N PRO A 252 1.81 -34.29 0.96
CA PRO A 252 1.58 -32.88 1.23
C PRO A 252 0.12 -32.49 1.01
N GLY A 253 -0.51 -33.01 -0.05
CA GLY A 253 -1.90 -32.71 -0.43
C GLY A 253 -2.94 -33.08 0.63
N ARG A 254 -2.64 -34.01 1.55
CA ARG A 254 -3.50 -34.36 2.70
C ARG A 254 -3.29 -33.48 3.92
N SER A 255 -2.28 -32.62 3.92
CA SER A 255 -2.01 -31.70 5.02
C SER A 255 -3.20 -30.76 5.23
N LEU A 256 -3.64 -30.58 6.48
CA LEU A 256 -4.69 -29.60 6.79
C LEU A 256 -4.26 -28.17 6.42
N LEU A 257 -2.95 -27.91 6.42
CA LEU A 257 -2.36 -26.65 5.96
C LEU A 257 -2.63 -26.37 4.47
N LEU A 258 -2.93 -27.38 3.66
CA LEU A 258 -3.33 -27.22 2.25
C LEU A 258 -4.82 -27.45 2.04
N THR A 259 -5.38 -28.53 2.60
CA THR A 259 -6.78 -28.92 2.33
C THR A 259 -7.82 -27.93 2.85
N LYS A 260 -7.56 -27.24 3.96
CA LYS A 260 -8.45 -26.18 4.48
C LYS A 260 -8.43 -24.94 3.57
N PRO A 261 -7.28 -24.31 3.29
CA PRO A 261 -7.26 -23.13 2.42
C PRO A 261 -7.61 -23.44 0.96
N SER A 262 -7.46 -24.68 0.48
CA SER A 262 -7.88 -25.07 -0.88
C SER A 262 -9.35 -25.45 -1.01
N GLY A 263 -10.09 -25.51 0.10
CA GLY A 263 -11.50 -25.92 0.11
C GLY A 263 -11.74 -27.43 -0.01
N ALA A 264 -10.69 -28.25 -0.14
CA ALA A 264 -10.83 -29.72 -0.13
C ALA A 264 -11.43 -30.25 1.18
N VAL A 265 -11.24 -29.53 2.29
CA VAL A 265 -11.96 -29.72 3.54
C VAL A 265 -12.59 -28.40 3.96
N ALA A 266 -13.85 -28.45 4.43
CA ALA A 266 -14.60 -27.27 4.86
C ALA A 266 -13.78 -26.35 5.80
N HIS A 267 -13.68 -25.08 5.40
CA HIS A 267 -12.93 -24.05 6.10
C HIS A 267 -13.77 -22.78 6.22
N ARG A 268 -14.03 -22.30 7.44
CA ARG A 268 -14.81 -21.07 7.67
C ARG A 268 -14.15 -19.84 7.06
N GLY A 269 -12.82 -19.84 6.91
CA GLY A 269 -12.11 -18.75 6.24
C GLY A 269 -12.32 -18.73 4.73
N GLY A 270 -13.04 -19.67 4.13
CA GLY A 270 -13.22 -19.76 2.68
C GLY A 270 -11.96 -20.26 1.94
N LEU A 271 -12.01 -20.14 0.61
CA LEU A 271 -10.90 -20.43 -0.30
C LEU A 271 -9.80 -19.37 -0.12
N ARG A 272 -8.56 -19.83 0.03
CA ARG A 272 -7.36 -19.01 0.21
C ARG A 272 -6.26 -19.31 -0.79
N PHE A 273 -6.16 -20.56 -1.24
CA PHE A 273 -5.31 -20.97 -2.34
C PHE A 273 -6.16 -21.74 -3.34
N ARG A 274 -6.00 -21.47 -4.64
CA ARG A 274 -6.53 -22.40 -5.66
C ARG A 274 -5.57 -23.60 -5.72
N PRO A 275 -6.07 -24.85 -5.80
CA PRO A 275 -5.20 -25.99 -6.09
C PRO A 275 -4.34 -25.71 -7.34
N GLY A 276 -3.04 -25.96 -7.24
CA GLY A 276 -2.08 -25.70 -8.34
C GLY A 276 -1.61 -24.25 -8.47
N SER A 277 -2.13 -23.30 -7.67
CA SER A 277 -1.57 -21.94 -7.64
C SER A 277 -0.13 -21.94 -7.11
N ARG A 278 0.62 -20.87 -7.38
CA ARG A 278 2.01 -20.75 -6.92
C ARG A 278 2.10 -20.80 -5.39
N GLU A 279 1.16 -20.18 -4.69
CA GLU A 279 1.06 -20.18 -3.23
C GLU A 279 0.86 -21.60 -2.69
N TYR A 280 -0.02 -22.37 -3.34
CA TYR A 280 -0.24 -23.77 -3.01
C TYR A 280 1.05 -24.58 -3.19
N GLN A 281 1.75 -24.39 -4.33
CA GLN A 281 3.00 -25.07 -4.65
C GLN A 281 4.09 -24.77 -3.62
N VAL A 282 4.29 -23.51 -3.24
CA VAL A 282 5.28 -23.10 -2.21
C VAL A 282 5.07 -23.90 -0.92
N VAL A 283 3.84 -23.93 -0.42
CA VAL A 283 3.52 -24.64 0.83
C VAL A 283 3.64 -26.16 0.65
N ALA A 284 3.19 -26.70 -0.48
CA ALA A 284 3.23 -28.13 -0.77
C ALA A 284 4.67 -28.65 -0.91
N GLU A 285 5.52 -27.94 -1.66
CA GLU A 285 6.92 -28.28 -1.88
C GLU A 285 7.74 -28.12 -0.59
N TRP A 286 7.46 -27.10 0.23
CA TRP A 286 8.05 -26.98 1.57
C TRP A 286 7.70 -28.16 2.48
N ILE A 287 6.43 -28.64 2.43
CA ILE A 287 6.02 -29.84 3.16
C ILE A 287 6.73 -31.08 2.61
N ALA A 288 6.78 -31.24 1.29
CA ALA A 288 7.43 -32.35 0.61
C ALA A 288 8.94 -32.43 0.93
N ALA A 289 9.59 -31.29 1.10
CA ALA A 289 10.99 -31.17 1.51
C ALA A 289 11.22 -31.51 3.01
N GLY A 290 10.19 -31.98 3.72
CA GLY A 290 10.29 -32.37 5.13
C GLY A 290 10.11 -31.20 6.11
N THR A 291 9.50 -30.10 5.69
CA THR A 291 9.27 -28.89 6.52
C THR A 291 10.54 -28.36 7.18
N PRO A 292 11.57 -27.95 6.40
CA PRO A 292 12.76 -27.35 6.97
C PRO A 292 12.40 -26.16 7.88
N PRO A 293 12.93 -26.10 9.12
CA PRO A 293 12.64 -25.02 10.06
C PRO A 293 13.32 -23.71 9.63
N PRO A 294 12.84 -22.55 10.13
CA PRO A 294 13.62 -21.32 10.09
C PRO A 294 14.99 -21.56 10.70
N ARG A 295 16.03 -21.04 10.05
CA ARG A 295 17.41 -21.14 10.52
C ARG A 295 17.89 -19.78 10.99
N SER A 296 18.94 -19.79 11.81
CA SER A 296 19.57 -18.56 12.28
C SER A 296 20.33 -17.81 11.18
N ASP A 297 20.80 -18.54 10.17
CA ASP A 297 21.51 -18.07 8.97
C ASP A 297 20.60 -17.83 7.76
N ASP A 298 19.28 -17.96 7.91
CA ASP A 298 18.34 -17.55 6.85
C ASP A 298 18.53 -16.05 6.55
N PRO A 299 18.58 -15.64 5.27
CA PRO A 299 18.63 -14.23 4.90
C PRO A 299 17.44 -13.48 5.50
N ARG A 300 17.70 -12.31 6.09
CA ARG A 300 16.65 -11.46 6.68
C ARG A 300 16.34 -10.32 5.74
N LEU A 301 15.09 -9.90 5.71
CA LEU A 301 14.68 -8.72 4.97
C LEU A 301 15.32 -7.48 5.61
N GLU A 302 16.14 -6.76 4.85
CA GLU A 302 16.71 -5.47 5.25
C GLU A 302 15.72 -4.35 4.98
N HIS A 303 15.26 -4.22 3.73
CA HIS A 303 14.27 -3.22 3.34
C HIS A 303 13.44 -3.67 2.13
N LEU A 304 12.32 -2.97 1.92
CA LEU A 304 11.48 -3.07 0.74
C LEU A 304 11.65 -1.83 -0.16
N GLU A 305 11.57 -2.06 -1.45
CA GLU A 305 11.53 -1.03 -2.48
C GLU A 305 10.25 -1.20 -3.31
N MET A 306 9.58 -0.09 -3.65
CA MET A 306 8.48 -0.09 -4.61
C MET A 306 8.92 0.65 -5.87
N VAL A 307 8.77 0.02 -7.02
CA VAL A 307 9.26 0.52 -8.30
C VAL A 307 8.11 0.61 -9.31
N PRO A 308 7.86 1.78 -9.93
CA PRO A 308 8.45 3.08 -9.61
C PRO A 308 8.07 3.59 -8.20
N ALA A 309 8.87 4.47 -7.60
CA ALA A 309 8.55 5.02 -6.27
C ALA A 309 7.49 6.14 -6.31
N ALA A 310 7.34 6.81 -7.46
CA ALA A 310 6.33 7.83 -7.68
C ALA A 310 5.97 7.90 -9.17
N VAL A 311 4.70 8.18 -9.45
CA VAL A 311 4.14 8.34 -10.80
C VAL A 311 3.21 9.54 -10.87
N ILE A 312 3.18 10.20 -12.02
CA ILE A 312 2.23 11.26 -12.37
C ILE A 312 1.32 10.72 -13.48
N LEU A 313 0.08 10.41 -13.16
CA LEU A 313 -0.83 9.71 -14.06
C LEU A 313 -2.03 10.56 -14.44
N GLY A 314 -2.64 10.23 -15.57
CA GLY A 314 -3.96 10.73 -15.95
C GLY A 314 -5.08 9.91 -15.32
N LYS A 315 -6.27 10.52 -15.21
CA LYS A 315 -7.48 9.79 -14.77
C LYS A 315 -7.78 8.62 -15.72
N GLY A 316 -8.14 7.47 -15.16
CA GLY A 316 -8.41 6.24 -15.93
C GLY A 316 -7.16 5.46 -16.35
N ALA A 317 -5.95 5.98 -16.08
CA ALA A 317 -4.72 5.23 -16.29
C ALA A 317 -4.63 4.00 -15.37
N GLN A 318 -3.84 3.02 -15.80
CA GLN A 318 -3.43 1.89 -15.00
C GLN A 318 -1.91 1.89 -14.83
N GLN A 319 -1.44 1.33 -13.72
CA GLN A 319 -0.03 1.29 -13.38
C GLN A 319 0.29 0.00 -12.64
N GLN A 320 1.25 -0.79 -13.11
CA GLN A 320 1.85 -1.85 -12.31
C GLN A 320 2.94 -1.29 -11.39
N PHE A 321 2.87 -1.59 -10.09
CA PHE A 321 4.01 -1.42 -9.18
C PHE A 321 4.68 -2.76 -8.92
N LEU A 322 6.00 -2.74 -8.85
CA LEU A 322 6.83 -3.86 -8.40
C LEU A 322 7.22 -3.66 -6.94
N VAL A 323 7.31 -4.75 -6.18
CA VAL A 323 7.83 -4.73 -4.81
C VAL A 323 9.05 -5.63 -4.75
N LEU A 324 10.22 -5.03 -4.51
CA LEU A 324 11.50 -5.71 -4.43
C LEU A 324 11.93 -5.82 -2.96
N ALA A 325 12.25 -7.04 -2.53
CA ALA A 325 12.75 -7.34 -1.20
C ALA A 325 14.27 -7.48 -1.22
N HIS A 326 14.96 -6.65 -0.44
CA HIS A 326 16.42 -6.65 -0.31
C HIS A 326 16.80 -7.40 0.97
N PHE A 327 17.65 -8.43 0.86
CA PHE A 327 18.01 -9.31 1.98
C PHE A 327 19.46 -9.13 2.44
N THR A 328 19.75 -9.56 3.68
CA THR A 328 21.05 -9.40 4.36
C THR A 328 22.24 -10.11 3.71
N ASP A 329 22.00 -11.06 2.82
CA ASP A 329 23.02 -11.73 2.00
C ASP A 329 23.24 -11.05 0.64
N GLY A 330 22.59 -9.91 0.41
CA GLY A 330 22.71 -9.07 -0.77
C GLY A 330 21.82 -9.48 -1.94
N HIS A 331 21.05 -10.56 -1.85
CA HIS A 331 20.12 -10.88 -2.92
C HIS A 331 18.87 -10.00 -2.86
N VAL A 332 18.27 -9.79 -4.04
CA VAL A 332 17.01 -9.08 -4.21
C VAL A 332 16.00 -10.05 -4.81
N GLU A 333 14.79 -10.07 -4.28
CA GLU A 333 13.70 -10.90 -4.78
C GLU A 333 12.50 -10.03 -5.16
N ASP A 334 11.89 -10.33 -6.32
CA ASP A 334 10.60 -9.77 -6.69
C ASP A 334 9.48 -10.46 -5.88
N VAL A 335 8.96 -9.72 -4.90
CA VAL A 335 7.91 -10.19 -3.99
C VAL A 335 6.55 -9.58 -4.32
N THR A 336 6.38 -8.98 -5.50
CA THR A 336 5.15 -8.27 -5.93
C THR A 336 3.89 -9.10 -5.70
N ARG A 337 3.93 -10.39 -6.03
CA ARG A 337 2.81 -11.34 -5.86
C ARG A 337 2.53 -11.74 -4.41
N TRP A 338 3.52 -11.62 -3.53
CA TRP A 338 3.40 -11.97 -2.11
C TRP A 338 3.18 -10.77 -1.22
N ALA A 339 3.38 -9.56 -1.73
CA ALA A 339 3.09 -8.34 -1.01
C ALA A 339 1.58 -8.10 -0.89
N LYS A 340 1.12 -7.56 0.24
CA LYS A 340 -0.26 -7.13 0.43
C LYS A 340 -0.37 -5.62 0.22
N TYR A 341 -1.30 -5.21 -0.65
CA TYR A 341 -1.49 -3.82 -1.02
C TYR A 341 -2.68 -3.16 -0.31
N THR A 342 -2.58 -1.85 -0.09
CA THR A 342 -3.68 -0.97 0.33
C THR A 342 -3.50 0.41 -0.31
N SER A 343 -4.59 1.10 -0.61
CA SER A 343 -4.56 2.52 -0.98
C SER A 343 -4.95 3.40 0.21
N ALA A 344 -4.19 4.46 0.44
CA ALA A 344 -4.54 5.48 1.43
C ALA A 344 -5.71 6.38 0.99
N ASN A 345 -5.96 6.48 -0.32
CA ASN A 345 -7.02 7.30 -0.88
C ASN A 345 -7.64 6.63 -2.13
N GLU A 346 -8.63 5.79 -1.91
CA GLU A 346 -9.33 5.04 -2.97
C GLU A 346 -10.13 5.92 -3.93
N SER A 347 -10.42 7.18 -3.57
CA SER A 347 -11.03 8.15 -4.49
C SER A 347 -10.07 8.66 -5.56
N VAL A 348 -8.75 8.55 -5.34
CA VAL A 348 -7.70 8.90 -6.29
C VAL A 348 -7.22 7.65 -7.02
N ALA A 349 -6.84 6.60 -6.28
CA ALA A 349 -6.27 5.39 -6.86
C ALA A 349 -6.68 4.15 -6.05
N THR A 350 -7.09 3.09 -6.74
CA THR A 350 -7.33 1.76 -6.14
C THR A 350 -6.21 0.81 -6.52
N VAL A 351 -5.98 -0.25 -5.74
CA VAL A 351 -4.92 -1.24 -6.00
C VAL A 351 -5.46 -2.66 -5.86
N GLY A 352 -5.18 -3.49 -6.86
CA GLY A 352 -5.52 -4.91 -6.88
C GLY A 352 -4.56 -5.76 -6.07
N GLU A 353 -4.85 -7.07 -5.97
CA GLU A 353 -4.03 -7.99 -5.19
C GLU A 353 -2.63 -8.21 -5.79
N GLU A 354 -2.42 -7.98 -7.08
CA GLU A 354 -1.12 -8.16 -7.76
C GLU A 354 -0.34 -6.85 -7.92
N GLY A 355 -0.71 -5.78 -7.23
CA GLY A 355 0.01 -4.50 -7.29
C GLY A 355 -0.35 -3.61 -8.49
N ARG A 356 -1.35 -4.02 -9.29
CA ARG A 356 -1.91 -3.20 -10.37
C ARG A 356 -2.85 -2.14 -9.81
N VAL A 357 -2.56 -0.88 -10.13
CA VAL A 357 -3.28 0.31 -9.69
C VAL A 357 -4.20 0.81 -10.80
N SER A 358 -5.39 1.27 -10.42
CA SER A 358 -6.36 1.94 -11.30
C SER A 358 -6.64 3.34 -10.77
N VAL A 359 -6.44 4.35 -11.62
CA VAL A 359 -6.65 5.76 -11.27
C VAL A 359 -8.13 6.14 -11.41
N MET A 360 -8.74 6.55 -10.30
CA MET A 360 -10.17 6.87 -10.20
C MET A 360 -10.46 8.36 -10.33
N GLY A 361 -9.58 9.22 -9.81
CA GLY A 361 -9.81 10.66 -9.70
C GLY A 361 -8.53 11.47 -9.48
N HIS A 362 -8.68 12.79 -9.42
CA HIS A 362 -7.58 13.74 -9.25
C HIS A 362 -7.16 13.87 -7.78
N GLY A 363 -5.89 14.20 -7.56
CA GLY A 363 -5.30 14.39 -6.23
C GLY A 363 -4.04 13.54 -6.05
N GLU A 364 -3.71 13.25 -4.79
CA GLU A 364 -2.63 12.34 -4.43
C GLU A 364 -3.16 11.12 -3.69
N GLY A 365 -2.62 9.95 -4.03
CA GLY A 365 -2.80 8.73 -3.28
C GLY A 365 -1.45 8.09 -2.97
N ALA A 366 -1.35 7.43 -1.82
CA ALA A 366 -0.23 6.56 -1.50
C ALA A 366 -0.67 5.10 -1.59
N ILE A 367 0.07 4.30 -2.34
CA ILE A 367 -0.08 2.86 -2.43
C ILE A 367 0.92 2.23 -1.47
N THR A 368 0.43 1.49 -0.49
CA THR A 368 1.28 0.80 0.50
C THR A 368 1.35 -0.68 0.17
N ALA A 369 2.55 -1.25 0.21
CA ALA A 369 2.78 -2.69 0.15
C ALA A 369 3.36 -3.19 1.47
N TRP A 370 2.90 -4.35 1.91
CA TRP A 370 3.36 -5.06 3.10
C TRP A 370 3.96 -6.41 2.71
N TYR A 371 5.18 -6.70 3.17
CA TYR A 371 5.83 -8.01 3.02
C TYR A 371 6.76 -8.28 4.20
N ALA A 372 6.73 -9.51 4.74
CA ALA A 372 7.54 -9.95 5.90
C ALA A 372 7.64 -8.90 7.05
N SER A 373 6.49 -8.38 7.49
CA SER A 373 6.37 -7.35 8.54
C SER A 373 6.94 -5.96 8.25
N GLN A 374 7.46 -5.72 7.05
CA GLN A 374 7.87 -4.38 6.58
C GLN A 374 6.82 -3.74 5.67
N VAL A 375 6.94 -2.42 5.52
CA VAL A 375 6.10 -1.59 4.65
C VAL A 375 6.93 -0.73 3.73
N VAL A 376 6.42 -0.54 2.52
CA VAL A 376 6.91 0.47 1.58
C VAL A 376 5.72 1.16 0.91
N THR A 377 5.92 2.40 0.49
CA THR A 377 4.88 3.20 -0.18
C THR A 377 5.39 3.74 -1.51
N ALA A 378 4.53 3.77 -2.52
CA ALA A 378 4.70 4.60 -3.71
C ALA A 378 3.60 5.65 -3.81
N THR A 379 3.94 6.76 -4.46
CA THR A 379 3.04 7.91 -4.63
C THR A 379 2.41 7.91 -6.02
N VAL A 380 1.10 8.07 -6.08
CA VAL A 380 0.33 8.31 -7.30
C VAL A 380 -0.20 9.72 -7.26
N SER A 381 0.32 10.59 -8.13
CA SER A 381 -0.16 11.96 -8.31
C SER A 381 -0.99 12.05 -9.59
N VAL A 382 -2.15 12.68 -9.48
CA VAL A 382 -3.09 12.87 -10.60
C VAL A 382 -3.43 14.36 -10.63
N PRO A 383 -2.71 15.17 -11.41
CA PRO A 383 -2.96 16.60 -11.50
C PRO A 383 -4.39 16.88 -11.95
N TYR A 384 -4.93 18.01 -11.52
CA TYR A 384 -6.23 18.48 -11.99
C TYR A 384 -6.10 19.12 -13.38
N GLU A 385 -7.19 19.12 -14.15
CA GLU A 385 -7.20 19.59 -15.54
C GLU A 385 -7.31 21.13 -15.69
N GLN A 386 -7.56 21.87 -14.60
CA GLN A 386 -7.72 23.32 -14.68
C GLN A 386 -6.44 24.04 -15.13
N ALA A 387 -6.56 25.17 -15.81
CA ALA A 387 -5.40 26.02 -16.07
C ALA A 387 -5.12 26.91 -14.85
N VAL A 388 -3.91 26.82 -14.28
CA VAL A 388 -3.42 27.75 -13.25
C VAL A 388 -2.21 28.49 -13.80
N SER A 389 -2.25 29.83 -13.79
CA SER A 389 -1.11 30.65 -14.21
C SER A 389 0.07 30.46 -13.25
N PRO A 390 1.33 30.35 -13.73
CA PRO A 390 2.52 30.38 -12.88
C PRO A 390 2.53 31.54 -11.88
N ASP A 391 2.09 32.72 -12.33
CA ASP A 391 2.01 33.93 -11.50
C ASP A 391 1.13 33.76 -10.25
N ALA A 392 0.12 32.87 -10.31
CA ALA A 392 -0.76 32.61 -9.17
C ALA A 392 -0.01 31.94 -8.00
N TYR A 393 1.02 31.16 -8.31
CA TYR A 393 1.88 30.55 -7.31
C TYR A 393 2.96 31.52 -6.81
N ASP A 394 3.53 32.29 -7.72
CA ASP A 394 4.63 33.22 -7.42
C ASP A 394 4.16 34.44 -6.60
N ALA A 395 2.87 34.77 -6.67
CA ALA A 395 2.27 35.83 -5.88
C ALA A 395 2.13 35.48 -4.38
N LEU A 396 2.27 34.22 -3.99
CA LEU A 396 2.15 33.84 -2.58
C LEU A 396 3.45 34.13 -1.80
N PRO A 397 3.34 34.77 -0.62
CA PRO A 397 4.51 34.96 0.23
C PRO A 397 5.00 33.62 0.78
N VAL A 398 6.31 33.40 0.69
CA VAL A 398 7.00 32.28 1.32
C VAL A 398 7.60 32.77 2.63
N HIS A 399 7.03 32.35 3.76
CA HIS A 399 7.51 32.75 5.08
C HIS A 399 8.47 31.72 5.67
N ASN A 400 8.33 30.45 5.27
CA ASN A 400 9.15 29.35 5.76
C ASN A 400 9.15 28.17 4.78
N PHE A 401 9.95 27.15 5.11
CA PHE A 401 10.12 25.96 4.27
C PHE A 401 8.81 25.16 4.04
N ILE A 402 7.81 25.26 4.92
CA ILE A 402 6.51 24.58 4.74
C ILE A 402 5.77 25.22 3.56
N ASP A 403 5.82 26.55 3.42
CA ASP A 403 5.18 27.26 2.30
C ASP A 403 5.80 26.84 0.96
N GLU A 404 7.11 26.61 0.92
CA GLU A 404 7.81 26.08 -0.25
C GLU A 404 7.27 24.69 -0.64
N LEU A 405 7.08 23.80 0.34
CA LEU A 405 6.54 22.46 0.12
C LEU A 405 5.07 22.49 -0.33
N VAL A 406 4.26 23.36 0.28
CA VAL A 406 2.85 23.54 -0.10
C VAL A 406 2.75 24.07 -1.53
N LEU A 407 3.52 25.09 -1.89
CA LEU A 407 3.56 25.64 -3.25
C LEU A 407 4.02 24.59 -4.27
N ALA A 408 5.06 23.83 -3.96
CA ALA A 408 5.52 22.73 -4.81
C ALA A 408 4.40 21.71 -5.03
N ARG A 409 3.65 21.34 -3.97
CA ARG A 409 2.54 20.40 -4.06
C ARG A 409 1.36 20.95 -4.88
N LEU A 410 0.98 22.20 -4.65
CA LEU A 410 -0.10 22.86 -5.39
C LEU A 410 0.25 22.96 -6.88
N ARG A 411 1.49 23.31 -7.23
CA ARG A 411 1.97 23.31 -8.62
C ARG A 411 1.93 21.90 -9.22
N ALA A 412 2.46 20.90 -8.51
CA ALA A 412 2.50 19.51 -8.98
C ALA A 412 1.10 18.92 -9.23
N LEU A 413 0.11 19.31 -8.43
CA LEU A 413 -1.29 18.90 -8.60
C LEU A 413 -2.09 19.85 -9.49
N ASN A 414 -1.49 20.92 -10.01
CA ASN A 414 -2.18 21.94 -10.79
C ASN A 414 -3.39 22.55 -10.05
N LEU A 415 -3.22 22.79 -8.75
CA LEU A 415 -4.23 23.38 -7.86
C LEU A 415 -3.94 24.88 -7.67
N PRO A 416 -4.94 25.76 -7.80
CA PRO A 416 -4.76 27.17 -7.47
C PRO A 416 -4.62 27.33 -5.95
N PRO A 417 -3.75 28.21 -5.48
CA PRO A 417 -3.72 28.54 -4.06
C PRO A 417 -5.04 29.15 -3.61
N SER A 418 -5.46 28.81 -2.39
CA SER A 418 -6.64 29.41 -1.79
C SER A 418 -6.34 30.86 -1.36
N PRO A 419 -7.33 31.78 -1.45
CA PRO A 419 -7.18 33.11 -0.88
C PRO A 419 -7.00 33.02 0.64
N THR A 420 -6.41 34.07 1.23
CA THR A 420 -6.32 34.22 2.68
C THR A 420 -7.71 34.17 3.31
N ALA A 421 -7.90 33.30 4.28
CA ALA A 421 -9.15 33.21 5.02
C ALA A 421 -9.35 34.48 5.88
N ALA A 422 -10.60 34.92 6.03
CA ALA A 422 -10.92 35.99 6.96
C ALA A 422 -10.84 35.50 8.42
N ASP A 423 -10.57 36.39 9.37
CA ASP A 423 -10.37 36.05 10.79
C ASP A 423 -11.51 35.24 11.41
N HIS A 424 -12.75 35.55 11.03
CA HIS A 424 -13.94 34.82 11.51
C HIS A 424 -14.01 33.39 10.95
N GLU A 425 -13.55 33.17 9.72
CA GLU A 425 -13.46 31.83 9.13
C GLU A 425 -12.32 31.05 9.77
N PHE A 426 -11.16 31.69 9.96
CA PHE A 426 -10.02 31.10 10.64
C PHE A 426 -10.38 30.64 12.05
N LEU A 427 -10.96 31.53 12.87
CA LEU A 427 -11.35 31.21 14.24
C LEU A 427 -12.33 30.02 14.28
N ARG A 428 -13.34 30.03 13.41
CA ARG A 428 -14.31 28.95 13.32
C ARG A 428 -13.64 27.61 12.98
N ARG A 429 -12.77 27.59 11.97
CA ARG A 429 -12.04 26.38 11.56
C ARG A 429 -11.12 25.89 12.67
N ALA A 430 -10.35 26.78 13.28
CA ALA A 430 -9.46 26.44 14.39
C ALA A 430 -10.22 25.78 15.56
N TYR A 431 -11.38 26.32 15.97
CA TYR A 431 -12.20 25.74 17.03
C TYR A 431 -12.78 24.36 16.66
N ILE A 432 -13.33 24.24 15.44
CA ILE A 432 -13.91 22.97 14.98
C ILE A 432 -12.82 21.90 14.86
N ASP A 433 -11.68 22.24 14.24
CA ASP A 433 -10.63 21.27 13.92
C ASP A 433 -9.84 20.85 15.17
N THR A 434 -9.70 21.73 16.17
CA THR A 434 -8.93 21.42 17.39
C THR A 434 -9.77 20.79 18.50
N ILE A 435 -11.01 21.24 18.70
CA ILE A 435 -11.85 20.82 19.84
C ILE A 435 -13.26 20.38 19.44
N GLY A 436 -13.61 20.36 18.15
CA GLY A 436 -14.88 19.83 17.67
C GLY A 436 -16.11 20.68 18.02
N MET A 437 -15.92 21.95 18.35
CA MET A 437 -16.99 22.86 18.77
C MET A 437 -16.89 24.20 18.04
N LEU A 438 -17.95 25.00 18.08
CA LEU A 438 -17.90 26.40 17.66
C LEU A 438 -17.40 27.28 18.83
N PRO A 439 -16.75 28.43 18.54
CA PRO A 439 -16.51 29.42 19.58
C PRO A 439 -17.84 29.95 20.13
N THR A 440 -17.86 30.28 21.42
CA THR A 440 -18.97 31.06 21.97
C THR A 440 -18.99 32.45 21.37
N ALA A 441 -20.13 33.13 21.46
CA ALA A 441 -20.26 34.49 20.91
C ALA A 441 -19.29 35.49 21.57
N ASP A 442 -18.96 35.28 22.84
CA ASP A 442 -18.04 36.15 23.58
C ASP A 442 -16.58 35.89 23.16
N GLU A 443 -16.18 34.63 22.97
CA GLU A 443 -14.86 34.29 22.44
C GLU A 443 -14.66 34.80 21.01
N ALA A 444 -15.69 34.69 20.17
CA ALA A 444 -15.65 35.19 18.80
C ALA A 444 -15.48 36.72 18.75
N ARG A 445 -16.27 37.46 19.55
CA ARG A 445 -16.12 38.92 19.64
C ARG A 445 -14.75 39.31 20.18
N ALA A 446 -14.29 38.68 21.26
CA ALA A 446 -12.99 38.97 21.84
C ALA A 446 -11.84 38.75 20.85
N PHE A 447 -11.89 37.68 20.03
CA PHE A 447 -10.87 37.43 19.01
C PHE A 447 -10.94 38.43 17.85
N LEU A 448 -12.13 38.74 17.34
CA LEU A 448 -12.31 39.63 16.19
C LEU A 448 -12.04 41.11 16.50
N GLU A 449 -12.15 41.51 17.78
CA GLU A 449 -11.85 42.87 18.24
C GLU A 449 -10.37 43.05 18.63
N ASP A 450 -9.59 41.96 18.74
CA ASP A 450 -8.17 42.01 19.12
C ASP A 450 -7.29 42.34 17.89
N PRO A 451 -6.63 43.52 17.85
CA PRO A 451 -5.81 43.94 16.72
C PRO A 451 -4.41 43.31 16.72
N SER A 452 -4.09 42.45 17.70
CA SER A 452 -2.80 41.77 17.74
C SER A 452 -2.68 40.77 16.57
N PRO A 453 -1.54 40.77 15.85
CA PRO A 453 -1.30 39.86 14.73
C PRO A 453 -1.30 38.38 15.17
#